data_AF-A0A5J4TXU7-F1
#
_entry.id   AF-A0A5J4TXU7-F1
#
_cell.length_a   1.000
_cell.length_b   1.000
_cell.length_c   1.000
_cell.angle_alpha   90.00
_cell.angle_beta   90.00
_cell.angle_gamma   90.00
#
_symmetry.space_group_name_H-M   'P 1'
#
loop_
_entity.id
_entity.type
_entity.pdbx_description
1 polymer ?
#
loop_
_entity_poly.entity_id
_entity_poly.type
_entity_poly.pdbx_seq_one_letter_code
_entity_poly.pdbx_strand_id
1 'polypeptide(L)'
;MREWNLLTRHSLDVDKVEHHIRIASLNARLAQEQYNTLLIAHSENPNILRQYSVLMRNLYGDDRLGIEMLCEADLMEQGNKTDLLKNEDELGQNNDILSVDADQNNQQQQECEQNQNEGQDGINQTEEL
;
A
#
# COMPACT_ATOMS: atom_id res chain seq x y z
N MET A 1 -37.83 -43.63 17.74
CA MET A 1 -38.00 -42.34 17.04
C MET A 1 -37.49 -41.19 17.91
N ARG A 2 -36.21 -41.20 18.32
CA ARG A 2 -35.52 -40.13 19.09
C ARG A 2 -34.14 -39.78 18.49
N GLU A 3 -33.85 -40.26 17.29
CA GLU A 3 -32.52 -40.16 16.67
C GLU A 3 -32.38 -38.98 15.72
N TRP A 4 -33.51 -38.38 15.29
CA TRP A 4 -33.51 -37.23 14.38
C TRP A 4 -33.18 -35.89 15.04
N ASN A 5 -33.20 -35.80 16.37
CA ASN A 5 -32.90 -34.55 17.11
C ASN A 5 -31.41 -34.22 17.23
N LEU A 6 -30.51 -35.11 16.80
CA LEU A 6 -29.07 -34.86 16.78
C LEU A 6 -28.58 -34.28 15.44
N LEU A 7 -29.37 -34.43 14.37
CA LEU A 7 -29.02 -33.97 13.02
C LEU A 7 -29.33 -32.49 12.78
N THR A 8 -30.09 -31.84 13.66
CA THR A 8 -30.40 -30.40 13.58
C THR A 8 -29.29 -29.50 14.12
N ARG A 9 -28.18 -30.05 14.62
CA ARG A 9 -27.00 -29.26 15.08
C ARG A 9 -26.18 -28.62 13.95
N HIS A 10 -26.57 -28.78 12.70
CA HIS A 10 -25.85 -28.28 11.52
C HIS A 10 -26.57 -27.16 10.75
N SER A 11 -27.68 -26.61 11.24
CA SER A 11 -28.22 -25.38 10.66
C SER A 11 -27.33 -24.20 11.08
N LEU A 12 -26.56 -23.66 10.14
CA LEU A 12 -25.90 -22.36 10.30
C LEU A 12 -26.93 -21.34 10.81
N ASP A 13 -26.63 -20.70 11.94
CA ASP A 13 -27.43 -19.58 12.45
C ASP A 13 -27.18 -18.37 11.55
N VAL A 14 -27.98 -18.27 10.48
CA VAL A 14 -27.84 -17.25 9.43
C VAL A 14 -27.99 -15.85 10.03
N ASP A 15 -28.92 -15.66 10.98
CA ASP A 15 -29.17 -14.37 11.62
C ASP A 15 -27.93 -13.90 12.39
N LYS A 16 -27.26 -14.81 13.10
CA LYS A 16 -26.02 -14.50 13.81
C LYS A 16 -24.86 -14.19 12.87
N VAL A 17 -24.73 -14.93 11.76
CA VAL A 17 -23.73 -14.65 10.72
C VAL A 17 -23.96 -13.27 10.12
N GLU A 18 -25.21 -12.95 9.75
CA GLU A 18 -25.57 -11.65 9.19
C GLU A 18 -25.30 -10.51 10.17
N HIS A 19 -25.62 -10.69 11.46
CA HIS A 19 -25.34 -9.73 12.50
C HIS A 19 -23.83 -9.39 12.58
N HIS A 20 -22.96 -10.40 12.58
CA HIS A 20 -21.52 -10.18 12.60
C HIS A 20 -21.00 -9.53 11.31
N ILE A 21 -21.54 -9.89 10.13
CA ILE A 21 -21.20 -9.24 8.87
C ILE A 21 -21.51 -7.73 8.96
N ARG A 22 -22.71 -7.37 9.45
CA ARG A 22 -23.08 -5.94 9.60
C ARG A 22 -22.13 -5.17 10.51
N ILE A 23 -21.73 -5.77 11.64
CA ILE A 23 -20.75 -5.14 12.56
C ILE A 23 -19.39 -4.98 11.89
N ALA A 24 -18.89 -6.03 11.22
CA ALA A 24 -17.60 -6.00 10.53
C ALA A 24 -17.60 -4.92 9.44
N SER A 25 -18.65 -4.85 8.61
CA SER A 25 -18.80 -3.84 7.56
C SER A 25 -18.89 -2.42 8.13
N LEU A 26 -19.60 -2.23 9.24
CA LEU A 26 -19.66 -0.92 9.91
C LEU A 26 -18.27 -0.50 10.42
N ASN A 27 -17.55 -1.42 11.05
CA ASN A 27 -16.21 -1.14 11.55
C ASN A 27 -15.21 -0.87 10.43
N ALA A 28 -15.32 -1.57 9.29
CA ALA A 28 -14.53 -1.33 8.10
C ALA A 28 -14.69 0.12 7.62
N ARG A 29 -15.94 0.55 7.45
CA ARG A 29 -16.28 1.90 7.01
C ARG A 29 -15.77 2.96 8.00
N LEU A 30 -15.99 2.75 9.30
CA LEU A 30 -15.52 3.68 10.32
C LEU A 30 -13.98 3.77 10.31
N ALA A 31 -13.27 2.66 10.18
CA ALA A 31 -11.81 2.66 10.07
C ALA A 31 -11.34 3.46 8.84
N GLN A 32 -11.99 3.27 7.69
CA GLN A 32 -11.72 4.02 6.47
C GLN A 32 -11.91 5.53 6.66
N GLU A 33 -13.04 5.95 7.25
CA GLU A 33 -13.33 7.36 7.56
C GLU A 33 -12.29 7.99 8.50
N GLN A 34 -11.81 7.22 9.50
CA GLN A 34 -10.75 7.66 10.40
C GLN A 34 -9.41 7.82 9.68
N TYR A 35 -9.02 6.87 8.82
CA TYR A 35 -7.81 7.01 8.02
C TYR A 35 -7.87 8.21 7.07
N ASN A 36 -9.01 8.47 6.44
CA ASN A 36 -9.18 9.66 5.60
C ASN A 36 -8.98 10.95 6.40
N THR A 37 -9.52 11.01 7.62
CA THR A 37 -9.34 12.17 8.52
C THR A 37 -7.87 12.34 8.93
N LEU A 38 -7.19 11.23 9.25
CA LEU A 38 -5.78 11.24 9.61
C LEU A 38 -4.88 11.67 8.45
N LEU A 39 -5.17 11.23 7.22
CA LEU A 39 -4.41 11.65 6.04
C LEU A 39 -4.61 13.14 5.71
N ILE A 40 -5.79 13.70 5.97
CA ILE A 40 -6.00 15.15 5.83
C ILE A 40 -5.19 15.93 6.86
N ALA A 41 -5.13 15.46 8.10
CA ALA A 41 -4.42 16.14 9.19
C ALA A 41 -2.90 15.97 9.12
N HIS A 42 -2.43 14.83 8.60
CA HIS A 42 -1.03 14.40 8.65
C HIS A 42 -0.61 13.79 7.32
N SER A 43 -0.82 14.52 6.23
CA SER A 43 -0.58 14.05 4.86
C SER A 43 0.87 13.64 4.58
N GLU A 44 1.84 14.18 5.31
CA GLU A 44 3.27 13.89 5.16
C GLU A 44 3.76 12.70 6.01
N ASN A 45 2.85 12.02 6.72
CA ASN A 45 3.20 10.89 7.57
C ASN A 45 3.08 9.56 6.80
N PRO A 46 4.20 8.97 6.32
CA PRO A 46 4.17 7.75 5.51
C PRO A 46 3.62 6.54 6.29
N ASN A 47 3.76 6.51 7.62
CA ASN A 47 3.26 5.40 8.42
C ASN A 47 1.72 5.32 8.40
N ILE A 48 1.02 6.47 8.36
CA ILE A 48 -0.45 6.48 8.26
C ILE A 48 -0.88 5.84 6.93
N LEU A 49 -0.22 6.22 5.84
CA LEU A 49 -0.51 5.69 4.52
C LEU A 49 -0.19 4.18 4.41
N ARG A 50 0.95 3.76 4.99
CA ARG A 50 1.35 2.35 5.07
C ARG A 50 0.33 1.51 5.83
N GLN A 51 -0.20 1.98 6.97
CA GLN A 51 -1.24 1.25 7.70
C GLN A 51 -2.59 1.25 6.97
N TYR A 52 -2.95 2.35 6.31
CA TYR A 52 -4.18 2.42 5.55
C TYR A 52 -4.19 1.47 4.35
N SER A 53 -3.04 1.26 3.71
CA SER A 53 -2.89 0.26 2.64
C SER A 53 -3.26 -1.17 3.09
N VAL A 54 -2.93 -1.52 4.34
CA VAL A 54 -3.23 -2.84 4.91
C VAL A 54 -4.74 -3.02 5.07
N LEU A 55 -5.46 -1.95 5.44
CA LEU A 55 -6.92 -1.96 5.48
C LEU A 55 -7.51 -2.19 4.08
N MET A 56 -7.02 -1.47 3.07
CA MET A 56 -7.49 -1.60 1.68
C MET A 56 -7.27 -3.02 1.14
N ARG A 57 -6.09 -3.57 1.34
CA ARG A 57 -5.77 -4.92 0.88
C ARG A 57 -6.54 -5.99 1.64
N ASN A 58 -6.46 -5.99 2.97
CA ASN A 58 -6.94 -7.12 3.76
C ASN A 58 -8.46 -7.11 3.99
N LEU A 59 -9.09 -5.93 4.06
CA LEU A 59 -10.51 -5.82 4.40
C LEU A 59 -11.37 -5.50 3.18
N TYR A 60 -10.88 -4.66 2.26
CA TYR A 60 -11.60 -4.30 1.04
C TYR A 60 -11.22 -5.17 -0.16
N GLY A 61 -10.12 -5.92 -0.09
CA GLY A 61 -9.64 -6.74 -1.19
C GLY A 61 -9.13 -5.91 -2.39
N ASP A 62 -8.85 -4.62 -2.18
CA ASP A 62 -8.30 -3.75 -3.21
C ASP A 62 -6.78 -3.81 -3.19
N ASP A 63 -6.25 -4.90 -3.78
CA ASP A 63 -4.82 -5.14 -3.84
C ASP A 63 -4.08 -4.05 -4.60
N ARG A 64 -4.67 -3.54 -5.70
CA ARG A 64 -4.04 -2.52 -6.54
C ARG A 64 -3.86 -1.23 -5.74
N LEU A 65 -4.95 -0.73 -5.14
CA LEU A 65 -4.89 0.48 -4.31
C LEU A 65 -3.95 0.28 -3.12
N GLY A 66 -4.00 -0.89 -2.46
CA GLY A 66 -3.09 -1.20 -1.36
C GLY A 66 -1.61 -1.15 -1.76
N ILE A 67 -1.25 -1.68 -2.93
CA ILE A 67 0.12 -1.63 -3.44
C ILE A 67 0.53 -0.18 -3.79
N GLU A 68 -0.34 0.57 -4.49
CA GLU A 68 -0.07 1.97 -4.84
C GLU A 68 0.20 2.82 -3.59
N MET A 69 -0.61 2.66 -2.54
CA MET A 69 -0.43 3.37 -1.27
C MET A 69 0.85 2.98 -0.53
N LEU A 70 1.28 1.72 -0.61
CA LEU A 70 2.57 1.29 -0.04
C LEU A 70 3.75 1.95 -0.76
N CYS A 71 3.73 1.95 -2.09
CA CYS A 71 4.76 2.60 -2.89
C CYS A 71 4.85 4.11 -2.59
N GLU A 72 3.71 4.79 -2.52
CA GLU A 72 3.65 6.21 -2.16
C GLU A 72 4.24 6.47 -0.76
N ALA A 73 3.92 5.62 0.22
CA ALA A 73 4.48 5.74 1.57
C ALA A 73 6.02 5.60 1.58
N ASP A 74 6.58 4.70 0.76
CA ASP A 74 8.02 4.53 0.61
C ASP A 74 8.68 5.76 -0.04
N LEU A 75 8.02 6.36 -1.04
CA LEU A 75 8.50 7.59 -1.69
C LEU A 75 8.48 8.79 -0.75
N MET A 76 7.42 8.95 0.05
CA MET A 76 7.32 9.99 1.08
C MET A 76 8.44 9.86 2.11
N GLU A 77 8.76 8.65 2.56
CA GLU A 77 9.84 8.40 3.52
C GLU A 77 11.22 8.76 2.94
N GLN A 78 11.45 8.46 1.65
CA GLN A 78 12.67 8.87 0.94
C GLN A 78 12.75 10.39 0.75
N GLY A 79 11.65 11.03 0.34
CA GLY A 79 11.56 12.48 0.17
C GLY A 79 11.88 13.23 1.46
N ASN A 80 11.24 12.82 2.57
CA ASN A 80 11.49 13.38 3.90
C ASN A 80 12.97 13.26 4.30
N LYS A 81 13.61 12.11 4.00
CA LYS A 81 15.04 11.92 4.27
C LYS A 81 15.92 12.84 3.42
N THR A 82 15.59 13.03 2.14
CA THR A 82 16.35 13.92 1.26
C THR A 82 16.22 15.40 1.63
N ASP A 83 15.05 15.82 2.09
CA ASP A 83 14.83 17.20 2.53
C ASP A 83 15.59 17.50 3.82
N LEU A 84 15.68 16.55 4.76
CA LEU A 84 16.51 16.71 5.95
C LEU A 84 18.00 16.88 5.60
N LEU A 85 18.52 16.10 4.65
CA LEU A 85 19.93 16.18 4.24
C LEU A 85 20.26 17.52 3.55
N LYS A 86 19.36 18.06 2.72
CA LYS A 86 19.54 19.39 2.11
C LYS A 86 19.58 20.51 3.16
N ASN A 87 18.75 20.41 4.21
CA ASN A 87 18.75 21.39 5.29
C ASN A 87 20.04 21.31 6.14
N GLU A 88 20.64 20.13 6.31
CA GLU A 88 21.95 19.99 6.98
C GLU A 88 23.08 20.62 6.14
N ASP A 89 23.06 20.43 4.81
CA ASP A 89 24.02 21.06 3.90
C ASP A 89 23.89 22.60 3.92
N GLU A 90 22.68 23.15 3.96
CA GLU A 90 22.44 24.61 4.04
C GLU A 90 22.81 25.21 5.41
N LEU A 91 22.69 24.44 6.50
CA LEU A 91 23.16 24.85 7.84
C LEU A 91 24.68 24.74 7.98
N GLY A 92 25.32 23.80 7.28
CA GLY A 92 26.78 23.71 7.15
C GLY A 92 27.36 24.88 6.34
N GLN A 93 26.69 25.29 5.26
CA GLN A 93 27.19 26.36 4.39
C GLN A 93 27.05 27.78 4.93
N ASN A 94 26.28 28.02 5.99
CA ASN A 94 26.25 29.34 6.65
C ASN A 94 27.48 29.60 7.54
N ASN A 95 28.35 28.62 7.76
CA ASN A 95 29.60 28.81 8.52
C ASN A 95 30.86 28.87 7.65
N ASP A 96 30.78 28.63 6.34
CA ASP A 96 31.97 28.51 5.50
C ASP A 96 32.04 29.62 4.44
N ILE A 97 32.32 30.85 4.91
CA ILE A 97 33.11 31.79 4.10
C ILE A 97 34.55 31.27 4.11
N LEU A 98 34.88 30.26 3.30
CA LEU A 98 36.21 30.10 2.66
C LEU A 98 36.29 28.84 1.77
N SER A 99 36.81 29.05 0.55
CA SER A 99 37.47 28.07 -0.34
C SER A 99 36.54 27.15 -1.17
N VAL A 100 36.17 27.50 -2.41
CA VAL A 100 36.92 27.32 -3.68
C VAL A 100 37.19 25.85 -4.07
N ASP A 101 36.49 25.45 -5.14
CA ASP A 101 36.70 24.42 -6.17
C ASP A 101 36.92 22.93 -5.80
N ALA A 102 35.99 22.05 -6.23
CA ALA A 102 36.29 20.90 -7.10
C ALA A 102 35.06 20.01 -7.41
N ASP A 103 34.70 20.00 -8.69
CA ASP A 103 34.27 18.90 -9.57
C ASP A 103 33.20 17.84 -9.20
N GLN A 104 32.34 17.65 -10.21
CA GLN A 104 31.19 16.75 -10.34
C GLN A 104 31.55 15.26 -10.33
N ASN A 105 30.68 14.42 -9.75
CA ASN A 105 30.23 13.19 -10.44
C ASN A 105 28.91 12.65 -9.85
N ASN A 106 27.96 12.34 -10.73
CA ASN A 106 26.60 11.90 -10.47
C ASN A 106 26.40 10.51 -11.11
N GLN A 107 26.01 9.50 -10.33
CA GLN A 107 25.51 8.17 -10.73
C GLN A 107 25.05 7.49 -9.42
N GLN A 108 23.90 6.85 -9.24
CA GLN A 108 22.87 6.38 -10.16
C GLN A 108 21.65 5.94 -9.31
N GLN A 109 20.43 6.28 -9.76
CA GLN A 109 19.15 5.74 -9.28
C GLN A 109 18.74 4.55 -10.16
N GLN A 110 18.28 3.45 -9.56
CA GLN A 110 17.37 2.39 -10.07
C GLN A 110 17.22 1.35 -8.93
N GLU A 111 16.07 0.77 -8.58
CA GLU A 111 14.96 0.24 -9.38
C GLU A 111 13.65 0.27 -8.57
N CYS A 112 12.57 0.82 -9.12
CA CYS A 112 11.19 0.50 -8.72
C CYS A 112 10.25 0.71 -9.91
N GLU A 113 10.62 0.20 -11.07
CA GLU A 113 9.72 0.11 -12.22
C GLU A 113 10.24 -0.97 -13.17
N GLN A 114 9.56 -2.11 -13.22
CA GLN A 114 9.22 -2.87 -14.44
C GLN A 114 8.65 -4.24 -14.07
N ASN A 115 7.39 -4.50 -14.43
CA ASN A 115 6.96 -5.74 -15.08
C ASN A 115 5.49 -5.65 -15.54
N GLN A 116 5.31 -5.00 -16.69
CA GLN A 116 4.26 -5.20 -17.69
C GLN A 116 5.01 -4.97 -19.03
N ASN A 117 5.02 -5.78 -20.08
CA ASN A 117 4.12 -6.81 -20.58
C ASN A 117 4.82 -7.61 -21.71
N GLU A 118 4.18 -8.71 -22.13
CA GLU A 118 4.14 -9.26 -23.51
C GLU A 118 5.36 -10.00 -24.10
N GLY A 119 5.26 -11.34 -24.09
CA GLY A 119 5.85 -12.21 -25.10
C GLY A 119 4.76 -12.72 -26.05
N GLN A 120 4.61 -12.07 -27.20
CA GLN A 120 4.01 -12.67 -28.39
C GLN A 120 5.13 -13.38 -29.17
N ASP A 121 4.92 -14.65 -29.51
CA ASP A 121 5.54 -15.28 -30.67
C ASP A 121 4.51 -16.23 -31.30
N GLY A 122 4.01 -15.86 -32.49
CA GLY A 122 3.48 -16.82 -33.46
C GLY A 122 4.66 -17.45 -34.22
N ILE A 123 4.57 -18.46 -35.08
CA ILE A 123 3.50 -19.03 -35.91
C ILE A 123 4.06 -20.38 -36.41
N ASN A 124 3.22 -21.42 -36.57
CA ASN A 124 3.07 -22.32 -37.74
C ASN A 124 2.41 -23.65 -37.32
N GLN A 125 1.17 -23.92 -37.76
CA GLN A 125 0.79 -24.78 -38.92
C GLN A 125 1.23 -26.25 -38.68
N THR A 126 0.36 -27.28 -38.67
CA THR A 126 -0.39 -27.82 -39.83
C THR A 126 -1.26 -29.04 -39.41
N GLU A 127 -2.52 -29.02 -39.87
CA GLU A 127 -3.44 -30.07 -40.39
C GLU A 127 -3.88 -31.36 -39.63
N GLU A 128 -5.21 -31.54 -39.68
CA GLU A 128 -6.03 -32.73 -40.02
C GLU A 128 -5.86 -34.06 -39.27
N LEU A 129 -6.88 -34.45 -38.47
CA LEU A 129 -8.05 -35.25 -38.90
C LEU A 129 -9.11 -35.31 -37.79
#